data_AF-A0A2V8P0T2-F1
#
_entry.id   AF-A0A2V8P0T2-F1
#
_cell.length_a   1.000
_cell.length_b   1.000
_cell.length_c   1.000
_cell.angle_alpha   90.00
_cell.angle_beta   90.00
_cell.angle_gamma   90.00
#
_symmetry.space_group_name_H-M   'P 1'
#
loop_
_entity.id
_entity.type
_entity.pdbx_description
1 polymer ?
#
loop_
_entity_poly.entity_id
_entity_poly.type
_entity_poly.pdbx_seq_one_letter_code
_entity_poly.pdbx_strand_id
1 'polypeptide(L)' 'MLELDGQRLSLAQVAAVARGEERLALATAARARVEQSRRVVEKIVAEGRTVYGVNTGFGKLSDVHIE' A
#
# COMPACT_ATOMS: atom_id res chain seq x y z
N MET A 1 5.39 -14.85 -16.44
CA MET A 1 4.48 -13.94 -15.73
C MET A 1 4.88 -13.92 -14.27
N LEU A 2 5.39 -12.80 -13.79
CA LEU A 2 5.81 -12.61 -12.41
C LEU A 2 4.62 -12.14 -11.56
N GLU A 3 4.34 -12.85 -10.47
CA GLU A 3 3.32 -12.45 -9.50
C GLU A 3 3.94 -11.61 -8.37
N LEU A 4 3.38 -10.42 -8.14
CA LEU A 4 3.76 -9.57 -7.01
C LEU A 4 2.95 -9.99 -5.78
N ASP A 5 3.65 -10.58 -4.83
CA ASP A 5 3.09 -11.07 -3.58
C ASP A 5 3.49 -10.22 -2.37
N GLY A 6 4.17 -9.09 -2.58
CA GLY A 6 4.68 -8.20 -1.53
C GLY A 6 5.92 -8.73 -0.80
N GLN A 7 6.58 -9.76 -1.32
CA GLN A 7 7.86 -10.26 -0.84
C GLN A 7 9.03 -9.70 -1.67
N ARG A 8 10.23 -10.23 -1.42
CA ARG A 8 11.48 -9.75 -2.03
C ARG A 8 11.44 -9.91 -3.55
N LEU A 9 11.92 -8.88 -4.25
CA LEU A 9 12.22 -8.92 -5.68
C LEU A 9 13.73 -8.89 -5.87
N SER A 10 14.21 -9.66 -6.85
CA SER A 10 15.59 -9.56 -7.33
C SER A 10 15.74 -8.38 -8.30
N LEU A 11 16.95 -7.83 -8.38
CA LEU A 11 17.26 -6.78 -9.37
C LEU A 11 17.04 -7.26 -10.81
N ALA A 12 17.28 -8.55 -11.08
CA ALA A 12 17.02 -9.15 -12.39
C ALA A 12 15.53 -9.11 -12.76
N GLN A 13 14.64 -9.47 -11.83
CA GLN A 13 13.19 -9.38 -12.02
C GLN A 13 12.75 -7.94 -12.26
N VAL A 14 13.27 -6.99 -11.48
CA VAL A 14 12.99 -5.55 -11.68
C VAL A 14 13.41 -5.10 -13.08
N ALA A 15 14.62 -5.49 -13.51
CA ALA A 15 15.14 -5.09 -14.81
C ALA A 15 14.36 -5.71 -15.98
N ALA A 16 13.95 -6.98 -15.88
CA ALA A 16 13.15 -7.65 -16.90
C ALA A 16 11.78 -6.98 -17.08
N VAL A 17 11.11 -6.63 -15.98
CA VAL A 17 9.85 -5.87 -15.99
C VAL A 17 10.06 -4.50 -16.65
N ALA A 18 11.10 -3.76 -16.24
CA ALA A 18 11.38 -2.42 -16.76
C ALA A 18 11.68 -2.41 -18.26
N ARG A 19 12.26 -3.50 -18.79
CA ARG A 19 12.52 -3.67 -20.23
C ARG A 19 11.33 -4.26 -21.01
N GLY A 20 10.21 -4.56 -20.34
CA GLY A 20 9.03 -5.16 -20.97
C GLY A 20 9.19 -6.63 -21.34
N GLU A 21 10.20 -7.30 -20.77
CA GLU A 21 10.52 -8.71 -21.02
C GLU A 21 9.65 -9.66 -20.18
N GLU A 22 8.96 -9.13 -19.16
CA GLU A 22 8.17 -9.92 -18.21
C GLU A 22 6.79 -9.30 -17.99
N ARG A 23 5.74 -10.13 -17.97
CA ARG A 23 4.38 -9.70 -17.65
C ARG A 23 4.15 -9.77 -16.14
N LEU A 24 3.44 -8.78 -15.61
CA LEU A 24 3.12 -8.69 -14.19
C LEU A 24 1.67 -9.03 -13.88
N ALA A 25 1.47 -9.68 -12.74
CA ALA A 25 0.17 -9.81 -12.09
C ALA A 25 0.31 -9.56 -10.58
N LEU A 26 -0.79 -9.20 -9.92
CA LEU A 26 -0.85 -9.20 -8.45
C LEU A 26 -1.27 -10.57 -7.97
N ALA A 27 -0.53 -11.14 -7.02
CA ALA A 27 -0.96 -12.38 -6.37
C ALA A 27 -2.27 -12.15 -5.62
N THR A 28 -3.20 -13.10 -5.69
CA THR A 28 -4.52 -12.99 -5.01
C THR A 28 -4.36 -12.76 -3.51
N ALA A 29 -3.38 -13.41 -2.87
CA ALA A 29 -3.08 -13.23 -1.45
C ALA A 29 -2.58 -11.81 -1.12
N ALA A 30 -1.76 -11.20 -1.99
CA ALA A 30 -1.35 -9.80 -1.82
C ALA A 30 -2.53 -8.85 -1.93
N ARG A 31 -3.40 -9.07 -2.91
CA ARG A 31 -4.65 -8.29 -3.05
C ARG A 31 -5.50 -8.37 -1.80
N ALA A 32 -5.69 -9.57 -1.25
CA ALA A 32 -6.46 -9.77 -0.02
C ALA A 32 -5.88 -8.99 1.19
N ARG A 33 -4.55 -8.98 1.35
CA ARG A 33 -3.89 -8.23 2.43
C ARG A 33 -4.01 -6.72 2.25
N VAL A 34 -3.89 -6.21 1.02
CA VAL A 34 -4.09 -4.78 0.74
C VAL A 34 -5.51 -4.35 1.09
N GLU A 35 -6.53 -5.12 0.70
CA GLU A 35 -7.92 -4.84 1.05
C GLU A 35 -8.17 -4.90 2.56
N GLN A 36 -7.50 -5.81 3.28
CA GLN A 36 -7.56 -5.86 4.73
C GLN A 36 -6.95 -4.60 5.38
N SER A 37 -5.79 -4.15 4.92
CA SER A 37 -5.17 -2.91 5.39
C SER A 37 -6.07 -1.70 5.14
N ARG A 38 -6.71 -1.63 3.96
CA ARG A 38 -7.67 -0.58 3.62
C ARG A 38 -8.84 -0.52 4.62
N ARG A 39 -9.42 -1.67 4.94
CA ARG A 39 -10.53 -1.75 5.93
C ARG A 39 -10.13 -1.21 7.31
N VAL A 40 -8.87 -1.36 7.72
CA VAL A 40 -8.37 -0.78 8.98
C VAL A 40 -8.38 0.75 8.91
N VAL A 41 -7.93 1.33 7.79
CA VAL A 41 -7.95 2.78 7.58
C VAL A 41 -9.38 3.31 7.56
N GLU A 42 -10.28 2.65 6.83
CA GLU A 42 -11.70 3.02 6.78
C GLU A 42 -12.35 3.00 8.17
N LYS A 43 -12.03 1.98 8.99
CA LYS A 43 -12.48 1.91 10.37
C LYS A 43 -11.93 3.05 11.24
N ILE A 44 -10.65 3.38 11.12
CA ILE A 44 -10.02 4.50 11.84
C ILE A 44 -10.75 5.82 11.56
N VAL A 45 -11.04 6.08 10.28
CA VAL A 45 -11.75 7.28 9.84
C VAL A 45 -13.18 7.29 10.38
N ALA A 46 -13.90 6.17 10.29
CA ALA A 46 -15.26 6.06 10.81
C ALA A 46 -15.34 6.22 12.35
N GLU A 47 -14.32 5.78 13.08
CA GLU A 47 -14.20 5.95 14.54
C GLU A 47 -13.76 7.36 14.95
N GLY A 48 -13.41 8.25 14.01
CA GLY A 48 -12.92 9.60 14.32
C GLY A 48 -11.55 9.61 15.03
N ARG A 49 -10.77 8.52 14.94
CA ARG A 49 -9.46 8.43 15.59
C ARG A 49 -8.43 9.22 14.81
N THR A 50 -7.69 10.10 15.49
CA THR A 50 -6.59 10.87 14.88
C THR A 50 -5.39 9.96 14.60
N VAL A 51 -4.99 9.84 13.32
CA VAL A 51 -3.88 9.01 12.86
C VAL A 51 -3.04 9.75 11.84
N TYR A 52 -1.73 9.78 12.09
CA TYR A 52 -0.75 10.49 11.27
C TYR A 52 -0.82 10.08 9.79
N GLY A 53 -0.98 11.08 8.91
CA GLY A 53 -1.01 10.88 7.46
C GLY A 53 -2.26 10.16 6.94
N VAL A 54 -3.25 9.92 7.80
CA VAL A 54 -4.58 9.44 7.41
C VAL A 54 -5.58 10.59 7.47
N ASN A 55 -5.76 11.18 8.64
CA ASN A 55 -6.66 12.31 8.88
C ASN A 55 -6.00 13.42 9.69
N THR A 56 -4.67 13.49 9.62
CA THR A 56 -3.88 14.62 10.09
C THR A 56 -3.17 15.27 8.91
N GLY A 57 -2.63 16.46 9.12
CA GLY A 57 -1.59 16.98 8.24
C GLY A 57 -0.27 16.21 8.36
N PHE A 58 0.76 16.69 7.65
CA PHE A 58 2.12 16.15 7.70
C PHE A 58 3.06 17.08 8.48
N GLY A 59 4.17 16.55 9.00
CA GLY A 59 5.20 17.34 9.66
C GLY A 59 4.65 18.16 10.84
N LYS A 60 4.74 19.50 10.76
CA LYS A 60 4.25 20.42 11.80
C LYS A 60 2.76 20.24 12.12
N LEU A 61 1.99 19.67 11.21
CA LEU A 61 0.55 19.43 11.37
C LEU A 61 0.23 17.95 11.69
N SER A 62 1.22 17.17 12.12
CA SER A 62 1.08 15.73 12.40
C SER A 62 0.07 15.37 13.50
N ASP A 63 -0.32 16.34 14.32
CA ASP A 63 -1.28 16.24 15.41
C ASP A 63 -2.58 17.03 15.14
N VAL A 64 -2.66 17.72 14.00
CA VAL A 64 -3.83 18.52 13.62
C VAL A 64 -4.74 17.67 12.75
N HIS A 65 -5.95 17.42 13.24
CA HIS A 65 -7.00 16.76 12.46
C HIS A 65 -7.42 17.61 11.25
N ILE A 66 -7.57 16.97 10.10
CA ILE A 66 -8.05 17.58 8.85
C ILE A 66 -9.27 16.80 8.33
N GLU A 67 -10.25 17.52 7.79
CA GLU A 67 -11.48 16.98 7.19
C GLU A 67 -11.37 16.81 5.66
#